data_AF-A0A3A4JZY6-F1
#
_entry.id   AF-A0A3A4JZY6-F1
#
_cell.length_a   1.000
_cell.length_b   1.000
_cell.length_c   1.000
_cell.angle_alpha   90.00
_cell.angle_beta   90.00
_cell.angle_gamma   90.00
#
_symmetry.space_group_name_H-M   'P 1'
#
loop_
_entity.id
_entity.type
_entity.pdbx_description
1 polymer ?
#
loop_
_entity_poly.entity_id
_entity_poly.type
_entity_poly.pdbx_seq_one_letter_code
_entity_poly.pdbx_strand_id
1 'polypeptide(L)'
;MDAQKLILKKGQKLQVKFKLIMDGLLVMGNWLDRVIIEWEEEADEVRVQEIANEWLTTRNYLTQRMLGLHSVAEASLTIEPQE
;
A
#
# COMPACT_ATOMS: atom_id res chain seq x y z
N MET A 1 -1.21 -13.11 -11.56
CA MET A 1 -1.65 -11.95 -10.77
C MET A 1 -2.75 -11.28 -11.58
N ASP A 2 -3.99 -11.68 -11.34
CA ASP A 2 -5.17 -11.06 -11.95
C ASP A 2 -5.47 -9.76 -11.22
N ALA A 3 -4.99 -8.65 -11.78
CA ALA A 3 -5.48 -7.33 -11.40
C ALA A 3 -6.89 -7.20 -11.96
N GLN A 4 -7.91 -7.46 -11.14
CA GLN A 4 -9.26 -7.00 -11.43
C GLN A 4 -9.16 -5.50 -11.71
N LYS A 5 -9.40 -5.11 -12.96
CA LYS A 5 -9.47 -3.70 -13.35
C LYS A 5 -10.60 -3.07 -12.55
N LEU A 6 -10.22 -2.34 -11.51
CA LEU A 6 -11.11 -1.41 -10.83
C LEU A 6 -11.53 -0.36 -11.86
N ILE A 7 -12.71 -0.49 -12.46
CA ILE A 7 -13.23 0.49 -13.42
C ILE A 7 -13.80 1.65 -12.62
N LEU A 8 -12.93 2.50 -12.10
CA LEU A 8 -13.30 3.80 -11.57
C LEU A 8 -13.68 4.69 -12.77
N LYS A 9 -14.90 5.23 -12.79
CA LYS A 9 -15.28 6.20 -13.82
C LYS A 9 -14.42 7.45 -13.63
N LYS A 10 -13.91 8.01 -14.71
CA LYS A 10 -13.06 9.22 -14.70
C LYS A 10 -13.74 10.35 -13.90
N GLY A 11 -13.16 10.72 -12.76
CA GLY A 11 -13.66 11.77 -11.86
C GLY A 11 -14.66 11.32 -10.79
N GLN A 12 -15.04 10.04 -10.73
CA GLN A 12 -15.82 9.49 -9.63
C GLN A 12 -14.88 9.12 -8.48
N LYS A 13 -15.15 9.71 -7.32
CA LYS A 13 -14.53 9.30 -6.07
C LYS A 13 -15.35 8.17 -5.45
N LEU A 14 -14.66 7.18 -4.92
CA LEU A 14 -15.27 6.08 -4.18
C LEU A 14 -14.50 5.88 -2.87
N GLN A 15 -15.18 5.34 -1.88
CA GLN A 15 -14.50 4.87 -0.68
C GLN A 15 -13.68 3.64 -1.07
N VAL A 16 -12.38 3.66 -0.78
CA VAL A 16 -11.47 2.56 -1.10
C VAL A 16 -10.75 2.15 0.16
N LYS A 17 -10.74 0.85 0.43
CA LYS A 17 -9.93 0.23 1.46
C LYS A 17 -8.60 -0.23 0.88
N PHE A 18 -7.52 0.17 1.52
CA PHE A 18 -6.18 -0.27 1.20
C PHE A 18 -5.68 -1.17 2.33
N LYS A 19 -5.00 -2.25 1.95
CA LYS A 19 -4.36 -3.17 2.88
C LYS A 19 -2.94 -3.45 2.42
N LEU A 20 -1.99 -3.06 3.25
CA LEU A 20 -0.59 -3.36 3.08
C LEU A 20 -0.18 -4.46 4.06
N ILE A 21 0.43 -5.52 3.55
CA ILE A 21 1.05 -6.57 4.36
C ILE A 21 2.53 -6.59 4.02
N MET A 22 3.38 -6.53 5.04
CA MET A 22 4.83 -6.61 4.93
C MET A 22 5.34 -7.71 5.84
N ASP A 23 6.27 -8.51 5.34
CA ASP A 23 6.89 -9.61 6.09
C ASP A 23 8.42 -9.44 6.13
N GLY A 24 9.03 -9.89 7.22
CA GLY A 24 10.48 -9.87 7.43
C GLY A 24 11.08 -8.47 7.44
N LEU A 25 10.61 -7.60 8.35
CA LEU A 25 11.09 -6.23 8.46
C LEU A 25 12.23 -6.12 9.47
N LEU A 26 13.23 -5.29 9.18
CA LEU A 26 14.25 -4.87 10.14
C LEU A 26 14.07 -3.39 10.47
N VAL A 27 13.61 -3.09 11.68
CA VAL A 27 13.28 -1.73 12.15
C VAL A 27 14.11 -1.40 13.39
N MET A 28 14.96 -0.39 13.31
CA MET A 28 15.85 0.04 14.40
C MET A 28 16.64 -1.11 15.04
N GLY A 29 17.09 -2.07 14.22
CA GLY A 29 17.82 -3.26 14.69
C GLY A 29 16.95 -4.40 15.24
N ASN A 30 15.63 -4.23 15.28
CA ASN A 30 14.68 -5.26 15.69
C ASN A 30 14.02 -5.91 14.48
N TRP A 31 13.96 -7.24 14.47
CA TRP A 31 13.22 -7.98 13.47
C TRP A 31 11.73 -8.01 13.83
N LEU A 32 10.89 -7.71 12.84
CA LEU A 32 9.44 -7.87 12.90
C LEU A 32 9.03 -8.88 11.85
N ASP A 33 8.36 -9.94 12.28
CA ASP A 33 7.91 -11.00 11.36
C ASP A 33 6.90 -10.46 10.35
N ARG A 34 5.95 -9.65 10.81
CA ARG A 34 4.86 -9.11 10.00
C ARG A 34 4.35 -7.76 10.48
N VAL A 35 4.04 -6.87 9.54
CA VAL A 35 3.30 -5.62 9.75
C VAL A 35 2.13 -5.58 8.78
N ILE A 36 0.94 -5.25 9.29
CA ILE A 36 -0.27 -5.03 8.49
C ILE A 36 -0.74 -3.60 8.72
N ILE A 37 -0.92 -2.84 7.63
CA ILE A 37 -1.48 -1.48 7.66
C ILE A 37 -2.75 -1.49 6.82
N GLU A 38 -3.87 -1.16 7.45
CA GLU A 38 -5.16 -1.01 6.77
C GLU A 38 -5.63 0.43 6.94
N TRP A 39 -6.09 1.05 5.85
CA TRP A 39 -6.70 2.37 5.89
C TRP A 39 -7.78 2.49 4.82
N GLU A 40 -8.66 3.48 5.00
CA GLU A 40 -9.69 3.79 4.03
C GLU A 40 -9.57 5.26 3.60
N GLU A 41 -9.76 5.52 2.32
CA GLU A 41 -9.66 6.85 1.72
C GLU A 41 -10.71 7.00 0.62
N GLU A 42 -11.31 8.18 0.52
CA GLU A 42 -12.09 8.56 -0.65
C GLU A 42 -11.15 8.90 -1.81
N ALA A 43 -11.04 8.01 -2.79
CA ALA A 43 -10.06 8.09 -3.87
C ALA A 43 -10.71 7.98 -5.25
N ASP A 44 -10.12 8.69 -6.22
CA ASP A 44 -10.41 8.52 -7.65
C ASP A 44 -9.36 7.60 -8.31
N GLU A 45 -9.52 7.34 -9.62
CA GLU A 45 -8.60 6.47 -10.39
C GLU A 45 -7.14 6.92 -10.31
N VAL A 46 -6.91 8.24 -10.40
CA VAL A 46 -5.58 8.81 -10.38
C VAL A 46 -4.95 8.60 -9.02
N ARG A 47 -5.69 8.89 -7.94
CA ARG A 47 -5.23 8.72 -6.57
C ARG A 47 -4.91 7.26 -6.23
N VAL A 48 -5.75 6.33 -6.68
CA VAL A 48 -5.51 4.89 -6.51
C VAL A 48 -4.22 4.46 -7.23
N GLN A 49 -4.00 4.94 -8.46
CA GLN A 49 -2.78 4.65 -9.22
C GLN A 49 -1.53 5.28 -8.60
N GLU A 50 -1.63 6.50 -8.08
CA GLU A 50 -0.54 7.15 -7.35
C GLU A 50 -0.12 6.31 -6.14
N ILE A 51 -1.08 5.92 -5.30
CA ILE A 51 -0.83 5.07 -4.13
C ILE A 51 -0.18 3.75 -4.58
N ALA A 52 -0.75 3.07 -5.58
CA ALA A 52 -0.17 1.82 -6.10
C ALA A 52 1.28 2.00 -6.58
N ASN A 53 1.59 3.09 -7.29
CA ASN A 53 2.94 3.39 -7.77
C ASN A 53 3.91 3.77 -6.65
N GLU A 54 3.46 4.54 -5.65
CA GLU A 54 4.23 4.83 -4.42
C GLU A 54 4.64 3.53 -3.72
N TRP A 55 3.75 2.55 -3.69
CA TRP A 55 3.99 1.24 -3.09
C TRP A 55 4.87 0.32 -3.94
N LEU A 56 4.69 0.27 -5.26
CA LEU A 56 5.51 -0.54 -6.18
C LEU A 56 6.98 -0.08 -6.25
N THR A 57 7.24 1.18 -5.91
CA THR A 57 8.61 1.72 -5.78
C THR A 57 9.21 1.53 -4.38
N THR A 58 8.46 0.83 -3.50
CA THR A 58 8.67 0.13 -2.20
C THR A 58 9.86 0.51 -1.32
N ARG A 59 11.03 0.78 -1.89
CA ARG A 59 12.24 1.10 -1.12
C ARG A 59 12.26 2.55 -0.62
N ASN A 60 11.68 3.49 -1.37
CA ASN A 60 11.74 4.92 -1.00
C ASN A 60 10.56 5.37 -0.13
N TYR A 61 9.35 4.91 -0.41
CA TYR A 61 8.16 5.39 0.30
C TYR A 61 8.12 4.93 1.77
N LEU A 62 8.38 3.63 1.99
CA LEU A 62 8.36 3.04 3.32
C LEU A 62 9.50 3.56 4.19
N THR A 63 10.70 3.72 3.64
CA THR A 63 11.84 4.28 4.41
C THR A 63 11.65 5.75 4.73
N GLN A 64 10.90 6.50 3.91
CA GLN A 64 10.53 7.89 4.20
C GLN A 64 9.47 8.02 5.30
N ARG A 65 8.54 7.07 5.42
CA ARG A 65 7.45 7.14 6.42
C ARG A 65 7.71 6.32 7.68
N MET A 66 8.47 5.23 7.60
CA MET A 66 8.86 4.39 8.72
C MET A 66 10.30 4.72 9.13
N LEU A 67 10.41 5.63 10.11
CA LEU A 67 11.69 5.96 10.74
C LEU A 67 12.40 4.69 11.23
N GLY A 68 13.62 4.47 10.73
CA GLY A 68 14.45 3.34 11.13
C GLY A 68 14.14 2.02 10.43
N LEU A 69 13.30 2.00 9.39
CA LEU A 69 13.16 0.83 8.51
C LEU A 69 14.41 0.66 7.65
N HIS A 70 15.08 -0.49 7.79
CA HIS A 70 16.31 -0.81 7.06
C HIS A 70 16.04 -1.74 5.86
N SER A 71 15.12 -2.69 6.02
CA SER A 71 14.76 -3.65 4.97
C SER A 71 13.37 -4.24 5.17
N VAL A 72 12.79 -4.70 4.06
CA VAL A 72 11.55 -5.50 3.98
C VAL A 72 11.85 -6.64 3.01
N ALA A 73 11.46 -7.87 3.35
CA ALA A 73 11.66 -9.03 2.48
C ALA A 73 10.56 -9.13 1.43
N GLU A 74 9.30 -9.08 1.88
CA GLU A 74 8.13 -9.17 1.00
C GLU A 74 7.10 -8.10 1.39
N ALA A 75 6.44 -7.53 0.38
CA ALA A 75 5.35 -6.57 0.57
C ALA A 75 4.24 -6.83 -0.45
N SER A 76 3.00 -6.70 -0.01
CA SER A 76 1.81 -6.79 -0.86
C SER A 76 0.83 -5.68 -0.52
N LEU A 77 0.24 -5.09 -1.56
CA LEU A 77 -0.82 -4.10 -1.45
C LEU A 77 -2.10 -4.66 -2.07
N THR A 78 -3.18 -4.62 -1.32
CA THR A 78 -4.54 -4.90 -1.79
C THR A 78 -5.35 -3.61 -1.78
N ILE A 79 -6.17 -3.42 -2.81
CA ILE A 79 -7.00 -2.25 -3.02
C ILE A 79 -8.42 -2.74 -3.28
N GLU A 80 -9.36 -2.38 -2.43
CA GLU A 80 -10.74 -2.87 -2.45
C GLU A 80 -11.72 -1.69 -2.45
N PRO A 81 -12.54 -1.51 -3.50
CA PRO A 81 -13.61 -0.52 -3.46
C PRO A 81 -14.63 -0.93 -2.40
N GLN A 82 -15.14 0.04 -1.66
CA GLN A 82 -16.25 -0.14 -0.74
C GLN A 82 -17.55 0.30 -1.45
N GLU A 83 -18.61 -0.48 -1.32
CA GLU A 83 -19.95 -0.18 -1.88
C GLU A 83 -20.61 1.03 -1.22
#